data_AF-A0A7C8EBQ3-F1
#
_entry.id   AF-A0A7C8EBQ3-F1
#
_cell.length_a   1.000
_cell.length_b   1.000
_cell.length_c   1.000
_cell.angle_alpha   90.00
_cell.angle_beta   90.00
_cell.angle_gamma   90.00
#
_symmetry.space_group_name_H-M   'P 1'
#
loop_
_entity.id
_entity.type
_entity.pdbx_description
1 polymer ?
#
loop_
_entity_poly.entity_id
_entity_poly.type
_entity_poly.pdbx_seq_one_letter_code
_entity_poly.pdbx_strand_id
1 'polypeptide(L)'
;MINFVRQLIAAPLRVLLWICGFVPLFDRLRLMQLIWAISTDPADAAGVLTLTASAKGIAQAHNRAEKMFATHPDSQIAATMGWLQIHHARNLPEASRWLKKARQVDCDDSALLSLELFLSEHLDEYDTQEVVERILARNDLPMSTTRDALLADGRRLLKEKRWTEAQAVADKILTVEENPQARWIGWVTAIINGNDALAQTQLSIAGGKMSDAALRGFVALGWLYMGDSERAARVLQEARTEGAGVGLINKDLARFLGGNFQETG
;
A
#
# COMPACT_ATOMS: atom_id res chain seq x y z
N MET A 1 10.18 26.98 -19.09
CA MET A 1 11.04 26.80 -20.28
C MET A 1 12.26 25.93 -19.99
N ILE A 2 13.05 26.22 -18.93
CA ILE A 2 14.22 25.41 -18.54
C ILE A 2 13.85 23.95 -18.21
N ASN A 3 12.77 23.72 -17.45
CA ASN A 3 12.32 22.35 -17.13
C ASN A 3 11.93 21.57 -18.39
N PHE A 4 11.22 22.19 -19.33
CA PHE A 4 10.86 21.54 -20.60
C PHE A 4 12.08 21.13 -21.43
N VAL A 5 13.09 22.00 -21.51
CA VAL A 5 14.36 21.69 -22.21
C VAL A 5 15.10 20.54 -21.51
N ARG A 6 15.16 20.54 -20.17
CA ARG A 6 15.75 19.44 -19.39
C ARG A 6 15.05 18.11 -19.65
N GLN A 7 13.72 18.13 -19.70
CA GLN A 7 12.89 16.96 -20.00
C GLN A 7 13.15 16.42 -21.42
N LEU A 8 13.28 17.32 -22.40
CA LEU A 8 13.58 16.95 -23.79
C LEU A 8 14.96 16.29 -23.92
N ILE A 9 15.97 16.80 -23.21
CA ILE A 9 17.33 16.24 -23.19
C ILE A 9 17.35 14.88 -22.47
N ALA A 10 16.54 14.70 -21.43
CA ALA A 10 16.45 13.44 -20.69
C ALA A 10 15.68 12.35 -21.45
N ALA A 11 14.79 12.70 -22.39
CA ALA A 11 13.91 11.75 -23.06
C ALA A 11 14.66 10.62 -23.82
N PRO A 12 15.72 10.88 -24.63
CA PRO A 12 16.50 9.80 -25.25
C PRO A 12 17.12 8.84 -24.23
N LEU A 13 17.56 9.36 -23.07
CA LEU A 13 18.14 8.53 -22.01
C LEU A 13 17.07 7.66 -21.34
N ARG A 14 15.83 8.15 -21.17
CA ARG A 14 14.71 7.34 -20.68
C ARG A 14 14.34 6.22 -21.65
N VAL A 15 14.39 6.48 -22.96
CA VAL A 15 14.20 5.44 -23.99
C VAL A 15 15.33 4.40 -23.90
N LEU A 16 16.59 4.85 -23.77
CA LEU A 16 17.72 3.94 -23.58
C LEU A 16 17.55 3.09 -22.32
N LEU A 17 17.09 3.68 -21.22
CA LEU A 17 16.84 2.97 -19.97
C LEU A 17 15.75 1.90 -20.13
N TRP A 18 14.69 2.22 -20.89
CA TRP A 18 13.63 1.26 -21.22
C TRP A 18 14.18 0.10 -22.06
N ILE A 19 15.00 0.38 -23.08
CA ILE A 19 15.70 -0.65 -23.88
C ILE A 19 16.59 -1.52 -22.97
N CYS A 20 17.27 -0.92 -21.99
CA CYS A 20 18.07 -1.64 -21.01
C CYS A 20 17.27 -2.57 -20.10
N GLY A 21 15.95 -2.44 -20.05
CA GLY A 21 15.06 -3.40 -19.41
C GLY A 21 14.98 -4.74 -20.15
N PHE A 22 15.18 -4.74 -21.47
CA PHE A 22 15.14 -5.94 -22.32
C PHE A 22 16.53 -6.46 -22.65
N VAL A 23 17.47 -5.55 -22.92
CA VAL A 23 18.85 -5.88 -23.29
C VAL A 23 19.79 -5.15 -22.34
N PRO A 24 20.44 -5.84 -21.39
CA PRO A 24 21.22 -5.20 -20.33
C PRO A 24 22.58 -4.70 -20.85
N LEU A 25 22.55 -3.70 -21.75
CA LEU A 25 23.73 -3.09 -22.36
C LEU A 25 24.45 -2.11 -21.42
N PHE A 26 23.70 -1.48 -20.50
CA PHE A 26 24.21 -0.46 -19.59
C PHE A 26 23.76 -0.70 -18.15
N ASP A 27 24.55 -0.21 -17.20
CA ASP A 27 24.16 -0.14 -15.79
C ASP A 27 22.96 0.81 -15.63
N ARG A 28 21.79 0.21 -15.38
CA ARG A 28 20.51 0.91 -15.24
C ARG A 28 20.54 1.96 -14.14
N LEU A 29 21.26 1.71 -13.04
CA LEU A 29 21.36 2.66 -11.94
C LEU A 29 22.18 3.88 -12.37
N ARG A 30 23.32 3.69 -13.04
CA ARG A 30 24.13 4.82 -13.54
C ARG A 30 23.35 5.64 -14.56
N LEU A 31 22.64 4.98 -15.47
CA LEU A 31 21.81 5.66 -16.46
C LEU A 31 20.68 6.48 -15.82
N MET A 32 20.00 5.91 -14.83
CA MET A 32 18.95 6.63 -14.09
C MET A 32 19.51 7.82 -13.30
N GLN A 33 20.72 7.70 -12.74
CA GLN A 33 21.38 8.82 -12.07
C GLN A 33 21.71 9.97 -13.01
N LEU A 34 22.11 9.66 -14.25
CA LEU A 34 22.35 10.66 -15.29
C LEU A 34 21.04 11.36 -15.70
N ILE A 35 19.96 10.60 -15.87
CA ILE A 35 18.62 11.14 -16.16
C ILE A 35 18.22 12.14 -15.08
N TRP A 36 18.26 11.74 -13.81
CA TRP A 36 17.93 12.61 -12.68
C TRP A 36 18.81 13.87 -12.62
N ALA A 37 20.12 13.74 -12.85
CA ALA A 37 21.04 14.89 -12.84
C ALA A 37 20.68 15.94 -13.92
N ILE A 38 20.05 15.52 -15.01
CA ILE A 38 19.63 16.39 -16.12
C ILE A 38 18.22 16.92 -15.88
N SER A 39 17.26 16.04 -15.56
CA SER A 39 15.84 16.36 -15.51
C SER A 39 15.45 17.10 -14.24
N THR A 40 16.09 16.77 -13.11
CA THR A 40 15.65 17.15 -11.75
C THR A 40 14.17 16.82 -11.50
N ASP A 41 13.63 15.81 -12.19
CA ASP A 41 12.24 15.37 -12.08
C ASP A 41 12.04 14.40 -10.90
N PRO A 42 11.12 14.69 -9.96
CA PRO A 42 10.87 13.81 -8.82
C PRO A 42 10.52 12.35 -9.19
N ALA A 43 9.96 12.10 -10.38
CA ALA A 43 9.70 10.75 -10.87
C ALA A 43 11.00 10.00 -11.21
N ASP A 44 12.00 10.68 -11.76
CA ASP A 44 13.32 10.08 -12.01
C ASP A 44 14.07 9.85 -10.68
N ALA A 45 13.88 10.75 -9.70
CA ALA A 45 14.40 10.54 -8.35
C ALA A 45 13.86 9.26 -7.71
N ALA A 46 12.56 9.00 -7.81
CA ALA A 46 11.95 7.76 -7.35
C ALA A 46 12.61 6.53 -8.01
N GLY A 47 12.87 6.61 -9.31
CA GLY A 47 13.60 5.59 -10.07
C GLY A 47 15.02 5.34 -9.56
N VAL A 48 15.77 6.39 -9.26
CA VAL A 48 17.12 6.29 -8.66
C VAL A 48 17.06 5.54 -7.32
N LEU A 49 16.09 5.88 -6.47
CA LEU A 49 15.96 5.30 -5.14
C LEU A 49 15.59 3.82 -5.20
N THR A 50 14.60 3.46 -6.02
CA THR A 50 14.17 2.07 -6.22
C THR A 50 15.31 1.20 -6.76
N LEU A 51 16.03 1.68 -7.79
CA LEU A 51 17.18 0.93 -8.32
C LEU A 51 18.33 0.85 -7.31
N THR A 52 18.54 1.88 -6.48
CA THR A 52 19.54 1.85 -5.41
C THR A 52 19.16 0.82 -4.35
N ALA A 53 17.90 0.79 -3.92
CA ALA A 53 17.42 -0.17 -2.92
C ALA A 53 17.62 -1.61 -3.41
N SER A 54 17.24 -1.91 -4.66
CA SER A 54 17.39 -3.24 -5.23
C SER A 54 18.84 -3.65 -5.47
N ALA A 55 19.70 -2.74 -5.94
CA ALA A 55 21.09 -3.07 -6.29
C ALA A 55 22.08 -2.97 -5.12
N LYS A 56 21.80 -2.11 -4.14
CA LYS A 56 22.75 -1.73 -3.09
C LYS A 56 22.18 -1.78 -1.66
N GLY A 57 20.89 -2.09 -1.53
CA GLY A 57 20.19 -2.21 -0.26
C GLY A 57 19.53 -0.91 0.22
N ILE A 58 18.55 -1.07 1.11
CA ILE A 58 17.71 0.01 1.64
C ILE A 58 18.51 1.11 2.37
N ALA A 59 19.60 0.74 3.06
CA ALA A 59 20.43 1.70 3.77
C ALA A 59 21.13 2.69 2.80
N GLN A 60 21.60 2.21 1.64
CA GLN A 60 22.19 3.10 0.64
C GLN A 60 21.14 3.97 -0.04
N ALA A 61 19.95 3.42 -0.30
CA ALA A 61 18.83 4.21 -0.82
C ALA A 61 18.43 5.31 0.16
N HIS A 62 18.36 5.01 1.46
CA HIS A 62 18.07 5.98 2.50
C HIS A 62 19.09 7.13 2.54
N ASN A 63 20.39 6.83 2.61
CA ASN A 63 21.44 7.85 2.61
C ASN A 63 21.40 8.72 1.34
N ARG A 64 20.98 8.14 0.21
CA ARG A 64 20.85 8.87 -1.04
C ARG A 64 19.62 9.77 -1.05
N ALA A 65 18.48 9.28 -0.57
CA ALA A 65 17.27 10.06 -0.42
C ALA A 65 17.47 11.24 0.52
N GLU A 66 18.18 11.06 1.63
CA GLU A 66 18.54 12.15 2.55
C GLU A 66 19.25 13.29 1.81
N LYS A 67 20.26 12.97 0.99
CA LYS A 67 20.99 13.96 0.18
C LYS A 67 20.11 14.61 -0.89
N MET A 68 19.28 13.81 -1.57
CA MET A 68 18.39 14.31 -2.61
C MET A 68 17.35 15.27 -2.02
N PHE A 69 16.68 14.85 -0.96
CA PHE A 69 15.64 15.62 -0.27
C PHE A 69 16.19 16.90 0.38
N ALA A 70 17.41 16.89 0.91
CA ALA A 70 18.04 18.09 1.46
C ALA A 70 18.31 19.18 0.40
N THR A 71 18.50 18.79 -0.86
CA THR A 71 18.77 19.73 -1.97
C THR A 71 17.52 20.08 -2.76
N HIS A 72 16.60 19.12 -2.89
CA HIS A 72 15.35 19.23 -3.63
C HIS A 72 14.25 18.53 -2.82
N PRO A 73 13.67 19.21 -1.82
CA PRO A 73 12.60 18.64 -1.01
C PRO A 73 11.37 18.41 -1.90
N ASP A 74 10.94 17.16 -2.00
CA ASP A 74 9.80 16.77 -2.83
C ASP A 74 9.07 15.56 -2.24
N SER A 75 7.74 15.58 -2.30
CA SER A 75 6.89 14.54 -1.72
C SER A 75 7.08 13.19 -2.38
N GLN A 76 7.38 13.13 -3.68
CA GLN A 76 7.59 11.87 -4.37
C GLN A 76 8.86 11.14 -3.90
N ILE A 77 9.90 11.90 -3.53
CA ILE A 77 11.13 11.34 -2.93
C ILE A 77 10.80 10.70 -1.58
N ALA A 78 10.06 11.43 -0.74
CA ALA A 78 9.67 10.95 0.58
C ALA A 78 8.68 9.77 0.51
N ALA A 79 7.67 9.85 -0.35
CA ALA A 79 6.72 8.77 -0.60
C ALA A 79 7.44 7.50 -1.05
N THR A 80 8.36 7.63 -2.01
CA THR A 80 9.16 6.50 -2.51
C THR A 80 9.97 5.86 -1.39
N MET A 81 10.67 6.67 -0.57
CA MET A 81 11.39 6.11 0.58
C MET A 81 10.47 5.45 1.59
N GLY A 82 9.31 6.04 1.90
CA GLY A 82 8.34 5.42 2.80
C GLY A 82 7.91 4.04 2.31
N TRP A 83 7.55 3.92 1.03
CA TRP A 83 7.21 2.63 0.41
C TRP A 83 8.37 1.65 0.39
N LEU A 84 9.59 2.10 0.08
CA LEU A 84 10.77 1.22 0.11
C LEU A 84 11.05 0.67 1.53
N GLN A 85 10.83 1.47 2.58
CA GLN A 85 11.00 1.03 3.97
C GLN A 85 9.95 -0.01 4.36
N ILE A 86 8.71 0.15 3.88
CA ILE A 86 7.65 -0.85 4.05
C ILE A 86 8.00 -2.15 3.33
N HIS A 87 8.33 -2.08 2.04
CA HIS A 87 8.49 -3.27 1.21
C HIS A 87 9.79 -4.04 1.44
N HIS A 88 10.91 -3.34 1.69
CA HIS A 88 12.21 -3.99 1.86
C HIS A 88 12.56 -4.29 3.32
N ALA A 89 12.05 -3.49 4.27
CA ALA A 89 12.46 -3.58 5.67
C ALA A 89 11.29 -3.80 6.63
N ARG A 90 10.03 -3.79 6.15
CA ARG A 90 8.82 -3.80 6.99
C ARG A 90 8.85 -2.72 8.09
N ASN A 91 9.51 -1.60 7.82
CA ASN A 91 9.80 -0.57 8.81
C ASN A 91 8.77 0.57 8.74
N LEU A 92 7.61 0.36 9.37
CA LEU A 92 6.54 1.35 9.46
C LEU A 92 6.95 2.66 10.19
N PRO A 93 7.70 2.61 11.31
CA PRO A 93 8.17 3.84 11.97
C PRO A 93 9.02 4.73 11.05
N GLU A 94 9.92 4.13 10.28
CA GLU A 94 10.76 4.87 9.36
C GLU A 94 9.96 5.43 8.17
N ALA A 95 8.98 4.68 7.65
CA ALA A 95 8.06 5.20 6.64
C ALA A 95 7.24 6.39 7.15
N SER A 96 6.74 6.31 8.39
CA SER A 96 6.07 7.43 9.07
C SER A 96 7.01 8.64 9.23
N ARG A 97 8.29 8.42 9.53
CA ARG A 97 9.29 9.50 9.61
C ARG A 97 9.44 10.25 8.28
N TRP A 98 9.50 9.53 7.16
CA TRP A 98 9.55 10.16 5.82
C TRP A 98 8.29 10.95 5.48
N LEU A 99 7.11 10.43 5.82
CA LEU A 99 5.85 11.15 5.66
C LEU A 99 5.85 12.46 6.45
N LYS A 100 6.20 12.40 7.75
CA LYS A 100 6.28 13.59 8.62
C LYS A 100 7.30 14.60 8.12
N LYS A 101 8.45 14.13 7.64
CA LYS A 101 9.51 14.97 7.06
C LYS A 101 9.04 15.75 5.84
N ALA A 102 8.29 15.11 4.93
CA ALA A 102 7.73 15.78 3.76
C ALA A 102 6.72 16.87 4.11
N ARG A 103 5.90 16.64 5.14
CA ARG A 103 4.93 17.63 5.63
C ARG A 103 5.59 18.86 6.24
N GLN A 104 6.72 18.70 6.91
CA GLN A 104 7.43 19.81 7.56
C GLN A 104 7.98 20.84 6.55
N VAL A 105 8.15 20.46 5.30
CA VAL A 105 8.66 21.33 4.23
C VAL A 105 7.58 21.72 3.20
N ASP A 106 6.30 21.46 3.53
CA ASP A 106 5.13 21.85 2.73
C ASP A 106 5.15 21.35 1.27
N CYS A 107 5.60 20.10 1.07
CA CYS A 107 5.50 19.47 -0.24
C CYS A 107 4.04 19.18 -0.62
N ASP A 108 3.75 19.16 -1.93
CA ASP A 108 2.47 18.70 -2.45
C ASP A 108 2.10 17.32 -1.88
N ASP A 109 0.90 17.18 -1.33
CA ASP A 109 0.51 15.99 -0.57
C ASP A 109 0.01 14.83 -1.45
N SER A 110 -0.22 15.05 -2.75
CA SER A 110 -0.86 14.07 -3.63
C SER A 110 -0.10 12.74 -3.67
N ALA A 111 1.23 12.80 -3.73
CA ALA A 111 2.09 11.61 -3.70
C ALA A 111 2.16 10.95 -2.31
N LEU A 112 1.89 11.71 -1.24
CA LEU A 112 1.97 11.26 0.15
C LEU A 112 0.68 10.57 0.62
N LEU A 113 -0.48 10.93 0.06
CA LEU A 113 -1.78 10.44 0.52
C LEU A 113 -1.91 8.92 0.48
N SER A 114 -1.37 8.27 -0.55
CA SER A 114 -1.38 6.79 -0.62
C SER A 114 -0.56 6.14 0.50
N LEU A 115 0.61 6.71 0.81
CA LEU A 115 1.47 6.25 1.90
C LEU A 115 0.81 6.51 3.25
N GLU A 116 0.22 7.69 3.43
CA GLU A 116 -0.51 8.03 4.65
C GLU A 116 -1.70 7.10 4.89
N LEU A 117 -2.49 6.81 3.86
CA LEU A 117 -3.60 5.88 3.95
C LEU A 117 -3.12 4.52 4.44
N PHE A 118 -2.07 3.96 3.81
CA PHE A 118 -1.47 2.71 4.25
C PHE A 118 -1.01 2.77 5.71
N LEU A 119 -0.28 3.81 6.11
CA LEU A 119 0.19 3.97 7.48
C LEU A 119 -0.97 4.10 8.47
N SER A 120 -2.06 4.75 8.09
CA SER A 120 -3.25 4.90 8.95
C SER A 120 -3.91 3.58 9.29
N GLU A 121 -3.87 2.61 8.39
CA GLU A 121 -4.39 1.27 8.64
C GLU A 121 -3.47 0.41 9.52
N HIS A 122 -2.22 0.84 9.74
CA HIS A 122 -1.20 0.03 10.41
C HIS A 122 -0.63 0.66 11.69
N LEU A 123 -0.81 1.98 11.88
CA LEU A 123 -0.30 2.72 13.02
C LEU A 123 -1.44 3.44 13.75
N ASP A 124 -1.35 3.50 15.07
CA ASP A 124 -2.37 4.13 15.92
C ASP A 124 -2.31 5.66 15.93
N GLU A 125 -1.16 6.24 15.53
CA GLU A 125 -0.95 7.70 15.53
C GLU A 125 -1.67 8.44 14.40
N TYR A 126 -2.34 7.73 13.49
CA TYR A 126 -3.07 8.29 12.36
C TYR A 126 -4.55 7.91 12.43
N ASP A 127 -5.42 8.87 12.09
CA ASP A 127 -6.85 8.64 11.92
C ASP A 127 -7.15 8.19 10.48
N THR A 128 -7.53 6.93 10.31
CA THR A 128 -7.89 6.38 8.99
C THR A 128 -9.08 7.10 8.37
N GLN A 129 -10.07 7.52 9.18
CA GLN A 129 -11.26 8.17 8.66
C GLN A 129 -10.92 9.54 8.07
N GLU A 130 -10.14 10.35 8.79
CA GLU A 130 -9.70 11.67 8.32
C GLU A 130 -8.95 11.55 6.98
N VAL A 131 -8.04 10.58 6.85
CA VAL A 131 -7.26 10.36 5.63
C VAL A 131 -8.14 9.92 4.47
N VAL A 132 -9.09 9.01 4.71
CA VAL A 132 -10.06 8.56 3.71
C VAL A 132 -10.91 9.75 3.22
N GLU A 133 -11.46 10.55 4.12
CA GLU A 133 -12.28 11.71 3.77
C GLU A 133 -11.50 12.73 2.92
N ARG A 134 -10.24 13.00 3.27
CA ARG A 134 -9.33 13.86 2.49
C ARG A 134 -9.10 13.33 1.08
N ILE A 135 -8.89 12.02 0.92
CA ILE A 135 -8.68 11.40 -0.40
C ILE A 135 -9.97 11.44 -1.22
N LEU A 136 -11.11 11.07 -0.63
CA LEU A 136 -12.39 10.97 -1.34
C LEU A 136 -12.99 12.34 -1.70
N ALA A 137 -12.59 13.41 -1.03
CA ALA A 137 -12.95 14.78 -1.39
C ALA A 137 -12.22 15.31 -2.64
N ARG A 138 -11.21 14.59 -3.14
CA ARG A 138 -10.36 15.01 -4.26
C ARG A 138 -10.70 14.28 -5.56
N ASN A 139 -10.74 15.04 -6.65
CA ASN A 139 -11.03 14.52 -8.01
C ASN A 139 -9.78 14.43 -8.90
N ASP A 140 -8.62 14.85 -8.41
CA ASP A 140 -7.35 14.94 -9.13
C ASP A 140 -6.40 13.77 -8.86
N LEU A 141 -6.78 12.86 -7.96
CA LEU A 141 -5.96 11.72 -7.56
C LEU A 141 -6.06 10.55 -8.54
N PRO A 142 -5.02 9.70 -8.63
CA PRO A 142 -5.10 8.45 -9.39
C PRO A 142 -6.24 7.56 -8.91
N MET A 143 -6.92 6.88 -9.84
CA MET A 143 -8.03 5.96 -9.51
C MET A 143 -7.64 4.88 -8.49
N SER A 144 -6.38 4.43 -8.49
CA SER A 144 -5.87 3.48 -7.51
C SER A 144 -5.93 4.04 -6.09
N THR A 145 -5.58 5.31 -5.88
CA THR A 145 -5.60 5.96 -4.56
C THR A 145 -7.04 6.11 -4.06
N THR A 146 -7.95 6.55 -4.94
CA THR A 146 -9.39 6.64 -4.63
C THR A 146 -9.98 5.27 -4.28
N ARG A 147 -9.66 4.24 -5.06
CA ARG A 147 -10.08 2.87 -4.78
C ARG A 147 -9.57 2.37 -3.43
N ASP A 148 -8.29 2.58 -3.14
CA ASP A 148 -7.70 2.10 -1.89
C ASP A 148 -8.35 2.80 -0.68
N ALA A 149 -8.70 4.09 -0.81
CA ALA A 149 -9.48 4.82 0.19
C ALA A 149 -10.91 4.27 0.35
N LEU A 150 -11.59 3.93 -0.75
CA LEU A 150 -12.89 3.25 -0.69
C LEU A 150 -12.78 1.88 0.02
N LEU A 151 -11.72 1.11 -0.24
CA LEU A 151 -11.51 -0.18 0.45
C LEU A 151 -11.29 0.00 1.95
N ALA A 152 -10.52 1.02 2.36
CA ALA A 152 -10.33 1.38 3.76
C ALA A 152 -11.65 1.83 4.41
N ASP A 153 -12.47 2.61 3.70
CA ASP A 153 -13.80 2.99 4.16
C ASP A 153 -14.73 1.78 4.33
N GLY A 154 -14.74 0.86 3.37
CA GLY A 154 -15.49 -0.39 3.45
C GLY A 154 -15.09 -1.22 4.67
N ARG A 155 -13.79 -1.33 4.98
CA ARG A 155 -13.30 -1.98 6.20
C ARG A 155 -13.78 -1.28 7.48
N ARG A 156 -13.72 0.05 7.52
CA ARG A 156 -14.23 0.86 8.64
C ARG A 156 -15.73 0.61 8.85
N LEU A 157 -16.52 0.61 7.79
CA LEU A 157 -17.96 0.32 7.84
C LEU A 157 -18.24 -1.10 8.35
N LEU A 158 -17.46 -2.10 7.93
CA LEU A 158 -17.57 -3.46 8.50
C LEU A 158 -17.27 -3.48 10.01
N LYS A 159 -16.22 -2.79 10.44
CA LYS A 159 -15.85 -2.68 11.86
C LYS A 159 -16.96 -1.99 12.68
N GLU A 160 -17.62 -1.00 12.10
CA GLU A 160 -18.78 -0.30 12.69
C GLU A 160 -20.09 -1.09 12.56
N LYS A 161 -20.06 -2.28 11.97
CA LYS A 161 -21.23 -3.13 11.70
C LYS A 161 -22.27 -2.49 10.78
N ARG A 162 -21.85 -1.55 9.93
CA ARG A 162 -22.65 -0.88 8.91
C ARG A 162 -22.64 -1.69 7.61
N TRP A 163 -23.22 -2.88 7.68
CA TRP A 163 -23.10 -3.93 6.64
C TRP A 163 -23.62 -3.50 5.27
N THR A 164 -24.77 -2.84 5.22
CA THR A 164 -25.38 -2.37 3.96
C THR A 164 -24.51 -1.34 3.26
N GLU A 165 -23.87 -0.45 4.02
CA GLU A 165 -23.01 0.59 3.47
C GLU A 165 -21.67 0.01 3.01
N ALA A 166 -21.11 -0.93 3.78
CA ALA A 166 -19.93 -1.68 3.36
C ALA A 166 -20.17 -2.44 2.04
N GLN A 167 -21.34 -3.08 1.90
CA GLN A 167 -21.74 -3.73 0.65
C GLN A 167 -21.82 -2.74 -0.50
N ALA A 168 -22.43 -1.57 -0.30
CA ALA A 168 -22.54 -0.54 -1.35
C ALA A 168 -21.17 -0.04 -1.82
N VAL A 169 -20.21 0.10 -0.90
CA VAL A 169 -18.81 0.42 -1.23
C VAL A 169 -18.18 -0.68 -2.09
N ALA A 170 -18.33 -1.94 -1.70
CA ALA A 170 -17.82 -3.07 -2.46
C ALA A 170 -18.42 -3.13 -3.87
N ASP A 171 -19.74 -2.99 -3.99
CA ASP A 171 -20.44 -2.99 -5.27
C ASP A 171 -19.96 -1.85 -6.17
N LYS A 172 -19.79 -0.64 -5.62
CA LYS A 172 -19.24 0.51 -6.34
C LYS A 172 -17.88 0.19 -6.95
N ILE A 173 -16.96 -0.43 -6.19
CA ILE A 173 -15.64 -0.83 -6.72
C ILE A 173 -15.81 -1.90 -7.81
N LEU A 174 -16.62 -2.93 -7.55
CA LEU A 174 -16.82 -4.07 -8.45
C LEU A 174 -17.53 -3.71 -9.76
N THR A 175 -18.26 -2.59 -9.79
CA THR A 175 -18.81 -2.05 -11.05
C THR A 175 -17.75 -1.53 -12.01
N VAL A 176 -16.57 -1.17 -11.50
CA VAL A 176 -15.47 -0.58 -12.28
C VAL A 176 -14.34 -1.58 -12.50
N GLU A 177 -13.95 -2.32 -11.45
CA GLU A 177 -12.87 -3.30 -11.54
C GLU A 177 -13.08 -4.51 -10.61
N GLU A 178 -12.61 -5.66 -11.07
CA GLU A 178 -12.62 -6.89 -10.27
C GLU A 178 -11.52 -6.85 -9.20
N ASN A 179 -11.90 -6.52 -7.96
CA ASN A 179 -10.98 -6.33 -6.84
C ASN A 179 -11.21 -7.36 -5.70
N PRO A 180 -10.20 -8.13 -5.29
CA PRO A 180 -10.39 -9.21 -4.31
C PRO A 180 -10.69 -8.71 -2.90
N GLN A 181 -10.29 -7.48 -2.52
CA GLN A 181 -10.66 -6.93 -1.22
C GLN A 181 -12.13 -6.48 -1.20
N ALA A 182 -12.65 -5.95 -2.31
CA ALA A 182 -14.08 -5.67 -2.46
C ALA A 182 -14.90 -6.96 -2.42
N ARG A 183 -14.43 -8.03 -3.07
CA ARG A 183 -15.01 -9.38 -2.95
C ARG A 183 -15.00 -9.89 -1.52
N TRP A 184 -13.90 -9.68 -0.78
CA TRP A 184 -13.85 -10.02 0.65
C TRP A 184 -14.86 -9.23 1.49
N ILE A 185 -15.06 -7.92 1.24
CA ILE A 185 -16.13 -7.15 1.90
C ILE A 185 -17.50 -7.79 1.59
N GLY A 186 -17.74 -8.13 0.33
CA GLY A 186 -18.96 -8.84 -0.11
C GLY A 186 -19.14 -10.23 0.52
N TRP A 187 -18.05 -10.92 0.86
CA TRP A 187 -18.11 -12.17 1.62
C TRP A 187 -18.59 -11.92 3.06
N VAL A 188 -18.02 -10.94 3.76
CA VAL A 188 -18.43 -10.62 5.15
C VAL A 188 -19.91 -10.27 5.23
N THR A 189 -20.38 -9.39 4.33
CA THR A 189 -21.79 -8.96 4.29
C THR A 189 -22.74 -10.10 3.90
N ALA A 190 -22.33 -11.00 2.99
CA ALA A 190 -23.11 -12.17 2.62
C ALA A 190 -23.29 -13.16 3.79
N ILE A 191 -22.24 -13.38 4.60
CA ILE A 191 -22.35 -14.21 5.82
C ILE A 191 -23.32 -13.59 6.82
N ILE A 192 -23.21 -12.28 7.09
CA ILE A 192 -24.12 -11.58 8.02
C ILE A 192 -25.59 -11.67 7.56
N ASN A 193 -25.82 -11.67 6.25
CA ASN A 193 -27.16 -11.80 5.66
C ASN A 193 -27.65 -13.26 5.56
N GLY A 194 -26.87 -14.26 6.02
CA GLY A 194 -27.22 -15.68 5.93
C GLY A 194 -27.23 -16.24 4.51
N ASN A 195 -26.50 -15.61 3.58
CA ASN A 195 -26.41 -16.04 2.19
C ASN A 195 -25.09 -16.79 1.94
N ASP A 196 -25.02 -18.03 2.42
CA ASP A 196 -23.81 -18.87 2.36
C ASP A 196 -23.34 -19.13 0.92
N ALA A 197 -24.26 -19.29 -0.04
CA ALA A 197 -23.92 -19.51 -1.43
C ALA A 197 -23.21 -18.31 -2.06
N LEU A 198 -23.71 -17.10 -1.76
CA LEU A 198 -23.05 -15.87 -2.20
C LEU A 198 -21.71 -15.69 -1.50
N ALA A 199 -21.64 -15.92 -0.19
CA ALA A 199 -20.41 -15.82 0.58
C ALA A 199 -19.31 -16.73 -0.01
N GLN A 200 -19.62 -18.00 -0.27
CA GLN A 200 -18.69 -18.94 -0.87
C GLN A 200 -18.20 -18.48 -2.25
N THR A 201 -19.10 -17.94 -3.06
CA THR A 201 -18.76 -17.39 -4.38
C THR A 201 -17.79 -16.21 -4.26
N GLN A 202 -18.11 -15.24 -3.40
CA GLN A 202 -17.29 -14.05 -3.20
C GLN A 202 -15.88 -14.41 -2.70
N LEU A 203 -15.79 -15.33 -1.73
CA LEU A 203 -14.51 -15.74 -1.16
C LEU A 203 -13.67 -16.55 -2.16
N SER A 204 -14.30 -17.41 -2.97
CA SER A 204 -13.61 -18.16 -4.02
C SER A 204 -12.98 -17.24 -5.07
N ILE A 205 -13.71 -16.21 -5.52
CA ILE A 205 -13.19 -15.22 -6.48
C ILE A 205 -12.04 -14.42 -5.85
N ALA A 206 -12.17 -13.99 -4.59
CA ALA A 206 -11.10 -13.30 -3.87
C ALA A 206 -9.84 -14.19 -3.77
N GLY A 207 -10.01 -15.46 -3.40
CA GLY A 207 -8.91 -16.42 -3.26
C GLY A 207 -8.20 -16.76 -4.56
N GLY A 208 -8.87 -16.65 -5.71
CA GLY A 208 -8.23 -16.78 -7.02
C GLY A 208 -7.24 -15.65 -7.37
N LYS A 209 -7.24 -14.55 -6.60
CA LYS A 209 -6.42 -13.36 -6.86
C LYS A 209 -5.51 -12.95 -5.70
N MET A 210 -5.72 -13.49 -4.50
CA MET A 210 -4.88 -13.24 -3.33
C MET A 210 -3.91 -14.40 -3.12
N SER A 211 -2.76 -14.13 -2.50
CA SER A 211 -1.96 -15.21 -1.94
C SER A 211 -2.72 -15.87 -0.79
N ASP A 212 -2.48 -17.15 -0.54
CA ASP A 212 -3.12 -17.89 0.57
C ASP A 212 -2.93 -17.17 1.91
N ALA A 213 -1.71 -16.70 2.18
CA ALA A 213 -1.38 -15.93 3.38
C ALA A 213 -2.21 -14.64 3.51
N ALA A 214 -2.42 -13.91 2.41
CA ALA A 214 -3.24 -12.70 2.41
C ALA A 214 -4.72 -13.05 2.61
N LEU A 215 -5.24 -14.05 1.90
CA LEU A 215 -6.62 -14.50 2.01
C LEU A 215 -6.96 -14.91 3.45
N ARG A 216 -6.11 -15.71 4.10
CA ARG A 216 -6.29 -16.11 5.50
C ARG A 216 -6.31 -14.93 6.46
N GLY A 217 -5.41 -13.96 6.25
CA GLY A 217 -5.41 -12.72 7.03
C GLY A 217 -6.72 -11.95 6.90
N PHE A 218 -7.24 -11.80 5.67
CA PHE A 218 -8.53 -11.16 5.43
C PHE A 218 -9.70 -11.95 6.03
N VAL A 219 -9.74 -13.28 5.85
CA VAL A 219 -10.79 -14.13 6.45
C VAL A 219 -10.82 -13.99 7.96
N ALA A 220 -9.65 -14.07 8.62
CA ALA A 220 -9.54 -13.87 10.06
C ALA A 220 -10.04 -12.47 10.47
N LEU A 221 -9.64 -11.42 9.74
CA LEU A 221 -10.11 -10.06 10.00
C LEU A 221 -11.63 -9.92 9.85
N GLY A 222 -12.24 -10.59 8.87
CA GLY A 222 -13.68 -10.56 8.68
C GLY A 222 -14.42 -11.21 9.84
N TRP A 223 -13.94 -12.35 10.34
CA TRP A 223 -14.47 -12.96 11.56
C TRP A 223 -14.36 -12.04 12.78
N LEU A 224 -13.23 -11.33 12.94
CA LEU A 224 -13.08 -10.33 14.00
C LEU A 224 -14.12 -9.22 13.90
N TYR A 225 -14.37 -8.69 12.70
CA TYR A 225 -15.37 -7.64 12.49
C TYR A 225 -16.82 -8.13 12.71
N MET A 226 -17.10 -9.40 12.43
CA MET A 226 -18.36 -10.04 12.79
C MET A 226 -18.49 -10.33 14.30
N GLY A 227 -17.41 -10.19 15.07
CA GLY A 227 -17.37 -10.47 16.51
C GLY A 227 -17.11 -11.93 16.87
N ASP A 228 -16.68 -12.75 15.91
CA ASP A 228 -16.35 -14.17 16.10
C ASP A 228 -14.83 -14.36 16.24
N SER A 229 -14.31 -14.01 17.41
CA SER A 229 -12.88 -14.15 17.72
C SER A 229 -12.39 -15.60 17.72
N GLU A 230 -13.28 -16.56 17.98
CA GLU A 230 -12.93 -17.99 17.99
C GLU A 230 -12.64 -18.51 16.57
N ARG A 231 -13.50 -18.18 15.60
CA ARG A 231 -13.24 -18.52 14.20
C ARG A 231 -12.03 -17.78 13.66
N ALA A 232 -11.84 -16.51 14.03
CA ALA A 232 -10.64 -15.76 13.68
C ALA A 232 -9.38 -16.48 14.20
N ALA A 233 -9.35 -16.88 15.48
CA ALA A 233 -8.23 -17.61 16.06
C ALA A 233 -7.98 -18.96 15.36
N ARG A 234 -9.05 -19.70 15.01
CA ARG A 234 -8.94 -20.99 14.34
C ARG A 234 -8.26 -20.88 12.97
N VAL A 235 -8.69 -19.93 12.14
CA VAL A 235 -8.10 -19.68 10.81
C VAL A 235 -6.60 -19.37 10.92
N LEU A 236 -6.22 -18.57 11.93
CA LEU A 236 -4.82 -18.19 12.16
C LEU A 236 -3.99 -19.36 12.71
N GLN A 237 -4.56 -20.20 13.58
CA GLN A 237 -3.90 -21.39 14.09
C GLN A 237 -3.67 -22.44 13.00
N GLU A 238 -4.67 -22.66 12.14
CA GLU A 238 -4.56 -23.55 10.97
C GLU A 238 -3.44 -23.08 10.02
N ALA A 239 -3.39 -21.77 9.74
CA ALA A 239 -2.31 -21.18 8.94
C ALA A 239 -0.93 -21.51 9.54
N ARG A 240 -0.77 -21.29 10.86
CA ARG A 240 0.48 -21.58 11.57
C ARG A 240 0.86 -23.06 11.51
N THR A 241 -0.09 -23.97 11.71
CA THR A 241 0.19 -25.42 11.68
C THR A 241 0.59 -25.91 10.29
N GLU A 242 0.09 -25.28 9.25
CA GLU A 242 0.42 -25.60 7.85
C GLU A 242 1.72 -24.92 7.38
N GLY A 243 2.38 -24.16 8.26
CA GLY A 243 3.55 -23.34 7.90
C GLY A 243 3.21 -22.18 6.97
N ALA A 244 1.92 -21.88 6.79
CA ALA A 244 1.45 -20.74 6.03
C ALA A 244 1.55 -19.47 6.90
N GLY A 245 2.17 -18.42 6.35
CA GLY A 245 2.18 -17.11 6.99
C GLY A 245 0.79 -16.46 6.98
N VAL A 246 0.60 -15.45 7.83
CA VAL A 246 -0.57 -14.57 7.78
C VAL A 246 -0.10 -13.22 7.27
N GLY A 247 -0.76 -12.70 6.23
CA GLY A 247 -0.45 -11.38 5.69
C GLY A 247 -0.65 -10.29 6.75
N LEU A 248 0.22 -9.28 6.76
CA LEU A 248 -0.04 -8.05 7.50
C LEU A 248 -1.18 -7.32 6.79
N ILE A 249 -2.37 -7.34 7.39
CA ILE A 249 -3.57 -6.73 6.78
C ILE A 249 -3.83 -5.34 7.35
N ASN A 250 -3.94 -5.23 8.67
CA ASN A 250 -4.10 -3.95 9.38
C ASN A 250 -3.76 -4.08 10.88
N LYS A 251 -3.81 -2.95 11.59
CA LYS A 251 -3.55 -2.85 13.02
C LYS A 251 -4.53 -3.62 13.90
N ASP A 252 -5.77 -3.83 13.47
CA ASP A 252 -6.75 -4.61 14.24
C ASP A 252 -6.35 -6.09 14.30
N LEU A 253 -5.98 -6.68 13.16
CA LEU A 253 -5.46 -8.06 13.11
C LEU A 253 -4.12 -8.18 13.85
N ALA A 254 -3.24 -7.19 13.72
CA ALA A 254 -1.96 -7.18 14.42
C ALA A 254 -2.13 -7.16 15.96
N ARG A 255 -3.08 -6.36 16.48
CA ARG A 255 -3.41 -6.34 17.91
C ARG A 255 -3.99 -7.68 18.37
N PHE A 256 -4.85 -8.31 17.56
CA PHE A 256 -5.40 -9.62 17.86
C PHE A 256 -4.31 -10.70 17.95
N LEU A 257 -3.35 -10.68 17.03
CA LEU A 257 -2.20 -11.58 17.04
C LEU A 257 -1.30 -11.35 18.27
N GLY A 258 -0.96 -10.10 18.58
CA GLY A 258 -0.11 -9.77 19.72
C GLY A 258 -0.71 -10.12 21.10
N GLY A 259 -2.04 -10.11 21.22
CA GLY A 259 -2.75 -10.48 22.45
C GLY A 259 -2.95 -11.98 22.66
N ASN A 260 -3.08 -12.76 21.59
CA ASN A 260 -3.48 -14.18 21.67
C ASN A 260 -2.41 -15.18 21.21
N PHE A 261 -1.34 -14.71 20.53
CA PHE A 261 -0.36 -15.57 19.87
C PHE A 261 1.08 -15.12 20.12
N GLN A 262 1.41 -14.71 21.36
CA GLN A 262 2.81 -14.42 21.71
C GLN A 262 3.72 -15.60 21.33
N GLU A 263 4.80 -15.27 20.64
CA GLU A 263 5.84 -16.21 20.23
C GLU A 263 6.36 -16.95 21.46
N THR A 264 6.06 -18.24 21.55
CA THR A 264 6.93 -19.16 22.28
C THR A 264 8.26 -19.12 21.54
N GLY A 265 9.26 -18.47 22.14
CA GLY A 265 10.61 -18.33 21.60
C GLY A 265 11.33 -19.64 21.35
#